data_AF-A0A100JPC8-F1
#
_entry.id   AF-A0A100JPC8-F1
#
_cell.length_a   1.000
_cell.length_b   1.000
_cell.length_c   1.000
_cell.angle_alpha   90.00
_cell.angle_beta   90.00
_cell.angle_gamma   90.00
#
_symmetry.space_group_name_H-M   'P 1'
#
loop_
_entity.id
_entity.type
_entity.pdbx_description
1 polymer ?
#
loop_
_entity_poly.entity_id
_entity_poly.type
_entity_poly.pdbx_seq_one_letter_code
_entity_poly.pdbx_strand_id
1 'polypeptide(L)'
;MWGLMRKLAIGVAVSGALALTGLATPSALADTPALTFGGVTVNNGKPIVVGTKAKVTVPVSYSFTRPTDLVIDYKNTVLGIALYRGKLSDPGNAIEGSAKKPACTTTATTDTTVTAACTTTLTIDPREALFQGADATTWKAAALYTEMTTDEDDSDDHIGFHMGTDVWGNLGNARIQRLAKATANATPEPVAKGRTLTVKGSLTRADWNAGRYAGYQGQKVTLQFKAQGASAYTDVKTVTSGTAGALSTTVKAAKDGTFRYVFAGTSTTAAVKSAGDFVDVR
;
A
#
# COMPACT_ATOMS: atom_id res chain seq x y z
N MET A 1 13.90 -64.47 29.29
CA MET A 1 13.56 -65.01 30.63
C MET A 1 12.41 -64.17 31.17
N TRP A 2 11.18 -64.62 30.99
CA TRP A 2 10.44 -65.46 31.95
C TRP A 2 10.33 -64.79 33.33
N GLY A 3 9.20 -64.12 33.58
CA GLY A 3 8.31 -64.49 34.70
C GLY A 3 8.61 -63.59 35.90
N LEU A 4 7.71 -63.26 36.81
CA LEU A 4 6.45 -63.89 37.19
C LEU A 4 5.81 -62.98 38.26
N MET A 5 4.49 -62.77 38.20
CA MET A 5 3.57 -62.56 39.35
C MET A 5 3.79 -61.31 40.26
N ARG A 6 2.78 -60.70 40.91
CA ARG A 6 1.40 -61.10 41.22
C ARG A 6 0.60 -59.83 41.57
N LYS A 7 -0.69 -59.85 41.24
CA LYS A 7 -1.69 -58.91 41.76
C LYS A 7 -1.83 -59.08 43.28
N LEU A 8 -1.92 -57.96 44.00
CA LEU A 8 -2.60 -57.86 45.29
C LEU A 8 -3.51 -56.63 45.23
N ALA A 9 -4.80 -56.87 45.43
CA ALA A 9 -5.82 -55.85 45.62
C ALA A 9 -6.10 -55.74 47.12
N ILE A 10 -6.01 -54.52 47.66
CA ILE A 10 -6.59 -54.04 48.93
C ILE A 10 -6.83 -52.54 48.63
N GLY A 11 -8.03 -51.99 48.62
CA GLY A 11 -9.03 -51.94 49.68
C GLY A 11 -9.11 -50.49 50.18
N VAL A 12 -10.21 -49.82 49.81
CA VAL A 12 -10.63 -48.41 50.02
C VAL A 12 -10.26 -47.77 51.37
N ALA A 13 -9.84 -46.49 51.33
CA ALA A 13 -10.28 -45.44 52.28
C ALA A 13 -10.08 -44.03 51.67
N VAL A 14 -11.12 -43.22 51.77
CA VAL A 14 -11.34 -41.91 51.13
C VAL A 14 -10.73 -40.78 51.98
N SER A 15 -10.12 -39.78 51.31
CA SER A 15 -10.33 -38.32 51.52
C SER A 15 -9.06 -37.49 51.29
N GLY A 16 -9.13 -36.51 50.39
CA GLY A 16 -8.28 -35.32 50.43
C GLY A 16 -7.23 -35.17 49.32
N ALA A 17 -7.61 -35.20 48.05
CA ALA A 17 -6.78 -34.63 46.99
C ALA A 17 -7.21 -33.17 46.75
N LEU A 18 -6.49 -32.21 47.35
CA LEU A 18 -6.51 -30.82 46.89
C LEU A 18 -5.64 -30.75 45.63
N ALA A 19 -6.18 -31.19 44.50
CA ALA A 19 -5.58 -30.92 43.21
C ALA A 19 -5.83 -29.45 42.89
N LEU A 20 -4.83 -28.58 43.10
CA LEU A 20 -4.80 -27.27 42.45
C LEU A 20 -4.58 -27.52 40.96
N THR A 21 -5.66 -27.84 40.25
CA THR A 21 -5.75 -27.67 38.81
C THR A 21 -5.51 -26.20 38.53
N GLY A 22 -4.36 -25.88 37.94
CA GLY A 22 -4.12 -24.58 37.34
C GLY A 22 -5.20 -24.33 36.29
N LEU A 23 -6.24 -23.62 36.70
CA LEU A 23 -7.17 -22.97 35.79
C LEU A 23 -6.35 -21.88 35.10
N ALA A 24 -5.75 -22.24 33.96
CA ALA A 24 -5.51 -21.24 32.94
C ALA A 24 -6.89 -20.75 32.53
N THR A 25 -7.39 -19.72 33.23
CA THR A 25 -8.53 -18.96 32.76
C THR A 25 -8.17 -18.52 31.35
N PRO A 26 -8.95 -18.89 30.31
CA PRO A 26 -8.76 -18.25 29.02
C PRO A 26 -8.80 -16.75 29.29
N SER A 27 -7.78 -16.02 28.85
CA SER A 27 -7.80 -14.56 28.88
C SER A 27 -9.15 -14.16 28.28
N ALA A 28 -10.02 -13.54 29.07
CA ALA A 28 -11.28 -13.03 28.58
C ALA A 28 -10.91 -12.02 27.48
N LEU A 29 -11.06 -12.42 26.22
CA LEU A 29 -11.02 -11.47 25.13
C LEU A 29 -12.20 -10.53 25.39
N ALA A 30 -11.96 -9.22 25.32
CA ALA A 30 -13.05 -8.25 25.34
C ALA A 30 -14.08 -8.63 24.29
N ASP A 31 -15.36 -8.42 24.58
CA ASP A 31 -16.43 -8.67 23.61
C ASP A 31 -16.13 -7.87 22.33
N THR A 32 -16.11 -8.56 21.18
CA THR A 32 -15.85 -7.92 19.89
C THR A 32 -16.89 -6.83 19.66
N PRO A 33 -16.49 -5.58 19.38
CA PRO A 33 -17.45 -4.50 19.18
C PRO A 33 -18.28 -4.80 17.94
N ALA A 34 -19.60 -4.58 18.03
CA ALA A 34 -20.55 -4.86 16.96
C ALA A 34 -20.47 -3.84 15.80
N LEU A 35 -19.30 -3.68 15.22
CA LEU A 35 -19.03 -2.80 14.08
C LEU A 35 -19.23 -3.54 12.76
N THR A 36 -19.87 -2.87 11.81
CA THR A 36 -19.95 -3.34 10.42
C THR A 36 -19.45 -2.26 9.49
N PHE A 37 -18.83 -2.66 8.39
CA PHE A 37 -18.14 -1.75 7.47
C PHE A 37 -18.73 -1.84 6.08
N GLY A 38 -18.91 -0.68 5.45
CA GLY A 38 -19.07 -0.59 4.01
C GLY A 38 -17.73 -0.71 3.28
N GLY A 39 -17.77 -0.66 1.96
CA GLY A 39 -16.57 -0.70 1.13
C GLY A 39 -15.65 0.49 1.39
N VAL A 40 -14.35 0.21 1.49
CA VAL A 40 -13.28 1.20 1.61
C VAL A 40 -12.76 1.53 0.21
N THR A 41 -12.82 2.80 -0.16
CA THR A 41 -12.24 3.31 -1.41
C THR A 41 -10.97 4.09 -1.10
N VAL A 42 -9.86 3.62 -1.65
CA VAL A 42 -8.54 4.24 -1.47
C VAL A 42 -8.15 4.96 -2.75
N ASN A 43 -7.70 6.20 -2.62
CA ASN A 43 -7.23 7.04 -3.73
C ASN A 43 -8.24 7.13 -4.89
N ASN A 44 -9.54 7.19 -4.59
CA ASN A 44 -10.61 7.18 -5.58
C ASN A 44 -10.54 5.98 -6.56
N GLY A 45 -10.04 4.83 -6.09
CA GLY A 45 -9.84 3.62 -6.90
C GLY A 45 -8.64 3.67 -7.85
N LYS A 46 -7.87 4.77 -7.87
CA LYS A 46 -6.70 4.93 -8.73
C LYS A 46 -5.46 4.30 -8.08
N PRO A 47 -4.52 3.75 -8.87
CA PRO A 47 -3.25 3.30 -8.33
C PRO A 47 -2.49 4.41 -7.61
N ILE A 48 -1.83 4.06 -6.50
CA ILE A 48 -0.98 4.96 -5.73
C ILE A 48 0.45 4.79 -6.25
N VAL A 49 1.02 5.86 -6.79
CA VAL A 49 2.35 5.83 -7.40
C VAL A 49 3.37 6.39 -6.42
N VAL A 50 4.34 5.56 -6.02
CA VAL A 50 5.30 5.91 -4.96
C VAL A 50 6.74 5.86 -5.46
N GLY A 51 7.50 6.91 -5.16
CA GLY A 51 8.94 7.02 -5.41
C GLY A 51 9.78 6.37 -4.32
N THR A 52 11.04 6.78 -4.16
CA THR A 52 11.93 6.26 -3.09
C THR A 52 12.16 7.20 -1.92
N LYS A 53 11.62 8.43 -1.96
CA LYS A 53 11.90 9.45 -0.93
C LYS A 53 10.68 10.26 -0.50
N ALA A 54 9.85 10.69 -1.44
CA ALA A 54 8.72 11.57 -1.14
C ALA A 54 7.58 10.77 -0.51
N LYS A 55 7.02 11.28 0.59
CA LYS A 55 5.76 10.81 1.16
C LYS A 55 4.62 11.05 0.16
N VAL A 56 3.73 10.08 0.02
CA VAL A 56 2.55 10.16 -0.84
C VAL A 56 1.31 10.07 0.02
N THR A 57 0.52 11.14 0.05
CA THR A 57 -0.75 11.19 0.79
C THR A 57 -1.91 11.08 -0.18
N VAL A 58 -2.84 10.15 0.07
CA VAL A 58 -4.02 9.92 -0.77
C VAL A 58 -5.31 9.94 0.06
N PRO A 59 -6.45 10.34 -0.52
CA PRO A 59 -7.72 10.30 0.18
C PRO A 59 -8.21 8.85 0.35
N VAL A 60 -8.93 8.61 1.44
CA VAL A 60 -9.62 7.37 1.74
C VAL A 60 -11.05 7.71 2.15
N SER A 61 -12.03 7.00 1.60
CA SER A 61 -13.42 7.08 2.02
C SER A 61 -13.94 5.70 2.40
N TYR A 62 -14.81 5.67 3.41
CA TYR A 62 -15.41 4.45 3.93
C TYR A 62 -16.70 4.79 4.68
N SER A 63 -17.52 3.79 4.95
CA SER A 63 -18.64 3.90 5.87
C SER A 63 -18.59 2.79 6.89
N PHE A 64 -19.21 3.04 8.05
CA PHE A 64 -19.39 2.01 9.07
C PHE A 64 -20.71 2.24 9.79
N THR A 65 -21.23 1.18 10.39
CA THR A 65 -22.38 1.19 11.28
C THR A 65 -21.94 0.68 12.63
N ARG A 66 -22.34 1.41 13.68
CA ARG A 66 -22.08 1.07 15.08
C ARG A 66 -23.38 1.05 15.89
N PRO A 67 -23.42 0.33 17.02
CA PRO A 67 -24.44 0.51 18.03
C PRO A 67 -24.46 1.94 18.57
N THR A 68 -25.62 2.40 19.05
CA THR A 68 -25.79 3.74 19.61
C THR A 68 -24.94 3.98 20.86
N ASP A 69 -24.73 2.94 21.68
CA ASP A 69 -23.96 2.93 22.93
C ASP A 69 -22.43 2.86 22.73
N LEU A 70 -21.96 2.33 21.60
CA LEU A 70 -20.53 2.26 21.29
C LEU A 70 -19.97 3.64 20.92
N VAL A 71 -19.26 4.32 21.81
CA VAL A 71 -18.70 5.67 21.52
C VAL A 71 -17.34 5.56 20.82
N ILE A 72 -17.15 6.30 19.72
CA ILE A 72 -15.87 6.47 19.01
C ILE A 72 -15.44 7.94 19.14
N ASP A 73 -14.61 8.25 20.14
CA ASP A 73 -14.28 9.63 20.51
C ASP A 73 -12.89 10.11 20.05
N TYR A 74 -12.02 9.19 19.63
CA TYR A 74 -10.61 9.42 19.30
C TYR A 74 -9.79 9.93 20.50
N LYS A 75 -10.19 9.54 21.71
CA LYS A 75 -9.44 9.71 22.96
C LYS A 75 -9.10 8.35 23.53
N ASN A 76 -10.13 7.58 23.90
CA ASN A 76 -9.99 6.23 24.43
C ASN A 76 -10.35 5.18 23.38
N THR A 77 -11.13 5.56 22.37
CA THR A 77 -11.51 4.66 21.28
C THR A 77 -11.16 5.27 19.93
N VAL A 78 -10.49 4.51 19.08
CA VAL A 78 -10.00 4.94 17.76
C VAL A 78 -10.53 4.01 16.69
N LEU A 79 -10.99 4.58 15.58
CA LEU A 79 -11.32 3.82 14.38
C LEU A 79 -10.47 4.33 13.21
N GLY A 80 -9.69 3.43 12.62
CA GLY A 80 -8.77 3.74 11.53
C GLY A 80 -8.91 2.80 10.34
N ILE A 81 -8.31 3.19 9.21
CA ILE A 81 -8.19 2.34 8.02
C ILE A 81 -6.72 2.11 7.74
N ALA A 82 -6.31 0.84 7.60
CA ALA A 82 -4.99 0.46 7.15
C ALA A 82 -5.04 -0.28 5.80
N LEU A 83 -3.88 -0.45 5.19
CA LEU A 83 -3.66 -1.41 4.11
C LEU A 83 -2.84 -2.59 4.61
N TYR A 84 -3.09 -3.78 4.07
CA TYR A 84 -2.29 -4.96 4.34
C TYR A 84 -2.11 -5.85 3.10
N ARG A 85 -1.06 -6.66 3.11
CA ARG A 85 -0.81 -7.73 2.11
C ARG A 85 -0.89 -9.11 2.75
N GLY A 86 -1.29 -10.11 1.96
CA GLY A 86 -1.33 -11.49 2.43
C GLY A 86 -2.57 -11.79 3.27
N LYS A 87 -2.43 -12.61 4.31
CA LYS A 87 -3.54 -12.98 5.21
C LYS A 87 -3.69 -11.92 6.28
N LEU A 88 -4.91 -11.70 6.78
CA LEU A 88 -5.13 -10.70 7.84
C LEU A 88 -4.46 -11.11 9.15
N SER A 89 -4.45 -12.42 9.44
CA SER A 89 -3.82 -13.01 10.62
C SER A 89 -2.30 -13.04 10.58
N ASP A 90 -1.71 -12.86 9.39
CA ASP A 90 -0.27 -12.89 9.15
C ASP A 90 0.03 -12.00 7.93
N PRO A 91 -0.02 -10.67 8.12
CA PRO A 91 0.16 -9.74 7.03
C PRO A 91 1.63 -9.72 6.61
N GLY A 92 1.90 -9.95 5.33
CA GLY A 92 3.27 -9.88 4.82
C GLY A 92 3.85 -8.46 4.79
N ASN A 93 2.99 -7.45 4.86
CA ASN A 93 3.31 -6.05 5.13
C ASN A 93 2.00 -5.29 5.46
N ALA A 94 2.10 -4.17 6.18
CA ALA A 94 0.99 -3.30 6.54
C ALA A 94 1.37 -1.82 6.41
N ILE A 95 0.40 -0.98 6.07
CA ILE A 95 0.53 0.49 6.07
C ILE A 95 -0.60 1.02 6.91
N GLU A 96 -0.26 1.60 8.05
CA GLU A 96 -1.24 2.18 8.95
C GLU A 96 -1.90 3.43 8.36
N GLY A 97 -3.11 3.67 8.82
CA GLY A 97 -3.90 4.85 8.47
C GLY A 97 -3.33 6.14 9.03
N SER A 98 -3.97 7.26 8.69
CA SER A 98 -3.72 8.52 9.37
C SER A 98 -4.02 8.42 10.87
N ALA A 99 -3.07 8.86 11.70
CA ALA A 99 -3.28 9.07 13.14
C ALA A 99 -4.26 10.22 13.44
N LYS A 100 -4.60 11.06 12.45
CA LYS A 100 -5.60 12.12 12.60
C LYS A 100 -7.02 11.53 12.57
N LYS A 101 -7.87 12.06 13.45
CA LYS A 101 -9.32 11.82 13.44
C LYS A 101 -9.90 12.04 12.03
N PRO A 102 -10.63 11.06 11.47
CA PRO A 102 -11.33 11.19 10.20
C PRO A 102 -12.49 12.18 10.30
N ALA A 103 -12.83 12.80 9.17
CA ALA A 103 -14.03 13.61 9.05
C ALA A 103 -15.22 12.71 8.71
N CYS A 104 -16.16 12.58 9.64
CA CYS A 104 -17.32 11.69 9.52
C CYS A 104 -18.63 12.47 9.59
N THR A 105 -19.60 12.06 8.77
CA THR A 105 -20.96 12.57 8.74
C THR A 105 -21.94 11.42 8.97
N THR A 106 -22.86 11.57 9.92
CA THR A 106 -23.95 10.61 10.13
C THR A 106 -24.85 10.60 8.91
N THR A 107 -25.08 9.42 8.34
CA THR A 107 -25.94 9.23 7.16
C THR A 107 -27.28 8.59 7.50
N ALA A 108 -27.35 7.83 8.60
CA ALA A 108 -28.58 7.24 9.08
C ALA A 108 -28.49 6.96 10.60
N THR A 109 -29.63 7.06 11.27
CA THR A 109 -29.79 6.72 12.69
C THR A 109 -31.07 5.91 12.85
N THR A 110 -30.99 4.86 13.66
CA THR A 110 -32.14 4.09 14.17
C THR A 110 -32.08 4.08 15.69
N ASP A 111 -33.04 3.45 16.36
CA ASP A 111 -33.04 3.36 17.83
C ASP A 111 -31.81 2.62 18.38
N THR A 112 -31.22 1.71 17.60
CA THR A 112 -30.13 0.83 18.05
C THR A 112 -28.81 1.05 17.32
N THR A 113 -28.80 1.73 16.17
CA THR A 113 -27.58 1.88 15.35
C THR A 113 -27.42 3.26 14.73
N VAL A 114 -26.17 3.65 14.52
CA VAL A 114 -25.75 4.86 13.81
C VAL A 114 -24.82 4.47 12.67
N THR A 115 -25.14 4.93 11.46
CA THR A 115 -24.29 4.76 10.28
C THR A 115 -23.63 6.09 9.93
N ALA A 116 -22.33 6.05 9.68
CA ALA A 116 -21.54 7.22 9.30
C ALA A 116 -20.75 6.95 8.02
N ALA A 117 -20.62 8.00 7.20
CA ALA A 117 -19.68 8.06 6.09
C ALA A 117 -18.49 8.93 6.49
N CYS A 118 -17.27 8.43 6.27
CA CYS A 118 -16.05 9.04 6.74
C CYS A 118 -15.04 9.24 5.61
N THR A 119 -14.23 10.29 5.76
CA THR A 119 -13.07 10.57 4.92
C THR A 119 -11.84 10.76 5.78
N THR A 120 -10.73 10.21 5.31
CA THR A 120 -9.41 10.37 5.92
C THR A 120 -8.35 10.38 4.84
N THR A 121 -7.09 10.41 5.25
CA THR A 121 -5.95 10.27 4.36
C THR A 121 -5.11 9.06 4.75
N LEU A 122 -4.43 8.49 3.76
CA LEU A 122 -3.38 7.50 3.96
C LEU A 122 -2.08 8.10 3.46
N THR A 123 -1.05 8.12 4.32
CA THR A 123 0.28 8.61 3.93
C THR A 123 1.25 7.44 3.85
N ILE A 124 1.86 7.27 2.69
CA ILE A 124 2.87 6.25 2.45
C ILE A 124 4.23 6.93 2.42
N ASP A 125 5.06 6.68 3.44
CA ASP A 125 6.49 6.95 3.36
C ASP A 125 7.20 5.73 2.75
N PRO A 126 7.79 5.83 1.55
CA PRO A 126 8.49 4.71 0.94
C PRO A 126 9.67 4.18 1.75
N ARG A 127 10.18 4.90 2.75
CA ARG A 127 11.29 4.44 3.61
C ARG A 127 10.84 3.65 4.83
N GLU A 128 9.57 3.78 5.21
CA GLU A 128 8.99 3.15 6.40
C GLU A 128 7.95 2.09 6.05
N ALA A 129 7.34 2.17 4.87
CA ALA A 129 6.24 1.30 4.48
C ALA A 129 6.58 0.31 3.36
N LEU A 130 7.59 0.61 2.53
CA LEU A 130 7.89 -0.14 1.32
C LEU A 130 9.34 -0.62 1.36
N PHE A 131 9.53 -1.93 1.49
CA PHE A 131 10.85 -2.52 1.70
C PHE A 131 11.29 -3.38 0.52
N GLN A 132 10.34 -3.89 -0.26
CA GLN A 132 10.60 -4.89 -1.28
C GLN A 132 9.88 -4.62 -2.60
N GLY A 133 10.40 -5.21 -3.68
CA GLY A 133 9.76 -5.14 -4.99
C GLY A 133 8.34 -5.72 -5.00
N ALA A 134 8.06 -6.67 -4.10
CA ALA A 134 6.74 -7.31 -3.94
C ALA A 134 5.67 -6.39 -3.34
N ASP A 135 6.06 -5.25 -2.73
CA ASP A 135 5.10 -4.27 -2.23
C ASP A 135 4.37 -3.54 -3.38
N ALA A 136 4.89 -3.62 -4.60
CA ALA A 136 4.30 -3.03 -5.79
C ALA A 136 3.19 -3.94 -6.35
N THR A 137 2.11 -4.06 -5.60
CA THR A 137 1.02 -5.01 -5.86
C THR A 137 -0.34 -4.42 -5.46
N THR A 138 -1.38 -5.24 -5.49
CA THR A 138 -2.68 -4.93 -4.91
C THR A 138 -2.68 -5.28 -3.42
N TRP A 139 -2.96 -4.28 -2.60
CA TRP A 139 -3.14 -4.36 -1.16
C TRP A 139 -4.63 -4.40 -0.83
N LYS A 140 -4.98 -4.96 0.32
CA LYS A 140 -6.35 -4.98 0.83
C LYS A 140 -6.50 -3.92 1.92
N ALA A 141 -7.66 -3.27 1.97
CA ALA A 141 -8.00 -2.38 3.07
C ALA A 141 -8.51 -3.18 4.28
N ALA A 142 -8.17 -2.69 5.46
CA ALA A 142 -8.69 -3.15 6.73
C ALA A 142 -9.16 -1.96 7.58
N ALA A 143 -10.17 -2.17 8.40
CA ALA A 143 -10.56 -1.26 9.45
C ALA A 143 -10.05 -1.78 10.79
N LEU A 144 -9.54 -0.88 11.62
CA LEU A 144 -9.03 -1.17 12.95
C LEU A 144 -9.85 -0.38 13.94
N TYR A 145 -10.39 -1.05 14.95
CA TYR A 145 -10.97 -0.42 16.11
C TYR A 145 -10.07 -0.71 17.30
N THR A 146 -9.61 0.33 17.99
CA THR A 146 -8.74 0.22 19.15
C THR A 146 -9.42 0.87 20.33
N GLU A 147 -9.44 0.17 21.46
CA GLU A 147 -9.85 0.69 22.76
C GLU A 147 -8.62 0.76 23.67
N MET A 148 -8.48 1.87 24.38
CA MET A 148 -7.38 2.17 25.28
C MET A 148 -7.93 2.60 26.62
N THR A 149 -7.40 2.02 27.70
CA THR A 149 -7.65 2.47 29.07
C THR A 149 -6.30 2.72 29.75
N THR A 150 -6.20 3.90 30.35
CA THR A 150 -5.05 4.32 31.15
C THR A 150 -5.46 4.44 32.59
N ASP A 151 -4.60 3.95 33.47
CA ASP A 151 -4.60 4.24 34.89
C ASP A 151 -3.30 4.99 35.19
N GLU A 152 -3.40 6.29 35.41
CA GLU A 152 -2.25 7.17 35.68
C GLU A 152 -2.14 7.49 37.18
N ASP A 153 -3.02 6.95 38.02
CA ASP A 153 -2.99 7.14 39.47
C ASP A 153 -1.86 6.29 40.06
N ASP A 154 -0.76 6.92 40.46
CA ASP A 154 0.39 6.27 41.09
C ASP A 154 0.28 6.19 42.62
N SER A 155 -0.90 6.44 43.20
CA SER A 155 -1.09 6.44 44.66
C SER A 155 -0.81 5.09 45.33
N ASP A 156 -0.78 4.00 44.56
CA ASP A 156 -0.36 2.66 44.98
C ASP A 156 0.98 2.21 44.36
N ASP A 157 1.78 3.15 43.83
CA ASP A 157 3.02 2.92 43.07
C ASP A 157 2.83 2.07 41.79
N HIS A 158 1.61 1.96 41.26
CA HIS A 158 1.29 1.22 40.04
C HIS A 158 0.53 2.11 39.03
N ILE A 159 0.93 2.05 37.76
CA ILE A 159 0.19 2.66 36.65
C ILE A 159 -0.07 1.61 35.57
N GLY A 160 -1.18 1.76 34.85
CA GLY A 160 -1.68 0.77 33.89
C GLY A 160 -1.94 1.35 32.51
N PHE A 161 -1.62 0.56 31.48
CA PHE A 161 -2.07 0.81 30.11
C PHE A 161 -2.58 -0.48 29.50
N HIS A 162 -3.85 -0.50 29.14
CA HIS A 162 -4.46 -1.60 28.41
C HIS A 162 -4.90 -1.13 27.04
N MET A 163 -4.67 -1.97 26.03
CA MET A 163 -5.07 -1.72 24.67
C MET A 163 -5.65 -3.00 24.05
N GLY A 164 -6.88 -2.90 23.56
CA GLY A 164 -7.54 -3.92 22.74
C GLY A 164 -7.63 -3.43 21.29
N THR A 165 -7.46 -4.32 20.31
CA THR A 165 -7.66 -3.95 18.90
C THR A 165 -8.33 -5.08 18.13
N ASP A 166 -9.42 -4.73 17.45
CA ASP A 166 -10.13 -5.57 16.51
C ASP A 166 -9.89 -5.11 15.08
N VAL A 167 -9.77 -6.05 14.16
CA VAL A 167 -9.44 -5.77 12.76
C VAL A 167 -10.38 -6.49 11.81
N TRP A 168 -11.02 -5.72 10.92
CA TRP A 168 -11.85 -6.23 9.83
C TRP A 168 -11.13 -6.03 8.50
N GLY A 169 -10.78 -7.13 7.84
CA GLY A 169 -10.06 -7.10 6.57
C GLY A 169 -10.96 -7.22 5.34
N ASN A 170 -10.33 -7.10 4.16
CA ASN A 170 -10.99 -7.33 2.87
C ASN A 170 -12.13 -6.35 2.57
N LEU A 171 -11.98 -5.12 3.04
CA LEU A 171 -12.99 -4.07 2.88
C LEU A 171 -12.83 -3.30 1.57
N GLY A 172 -11.76 -3.54 0.83
CA GLY A 172 -11.45 -2.84 -0.42
C GLY A 172 -10.05 -3.19 -0.91
N ASN A 173 -9.68 -2.68 -2.08
CA ASN A 173 -8.37 -2.90 -2.68
C ASN A 173 -7.70 -1.58 -3.03
N ALA A 174 -6.37 -1.53 -2.87
CA ALA A 174 -5.53 -0.40 -3.24
C ALA A 174 -4.32 -0.91 -4.01
N ARG A 175 -4.12 -0.44 -5.24
CA ARG A 175 -2.97 -0.84 -6.04
C ARG A 175 -1.82 0.14 -5.84
N ILE A 176 -0.66 -0.36 -5.42
CA ILE A 176 0.55 0.44 -5.25
C ILE A 176 1.50 0.15 -6.42
N GLN A 177 2.01 1.21 -7.05
CA GLN A 177 2.92 1.12 -8.17
C GLN A 177 4.21 1.89 -7.89
N ARG A 178 5.31 1.37 -8.44
CA ARG A 178 6.62 2.02 -8.46
C ARG A 178 6.58 3.19 -9.44
N LEU A 179 7.02 4.37 -9.01
CA LEU A 179 7.16 5.53 -9.89
C LEU A 179 8.22 5.28 -10.96
N ALA A 180 7.86 5.41 -12.23
CA ALA A 180 8.80 5.37 -13.36
C ALA A 180 9.31 6.78 -13.73
N LYS A 181 10.49 6.84 -14.33
CA LYS A 181 11.08 8.04 -14.94
C LYS A 181 11.60 7.68 -16.33
N ALA A 182 11.40 8.56 -17.29
CA ALA A 182 11.92 8.42 -18.64
C ALA A 182 12.62 9.69 -19.12
N THR A 183 13.67 9.54 -19.92
CA THR A 183 14.39 10.64 -20.57
C THR A 183 14.44 10.43 -22.08
N ALA A 184 14.60 11.52 -22.84
CA ALA A 184 14.84 11.50 -24.28
C ALA A 184 15.89 12.57 -24.63
N ASN A 185 16.76 12.27 -25.58
CA ASN A 185 17.78 13.17 -26.12
C ASN A 185 18.10 12.75 -27.57
N ALA A 186 17.87 13.63 -28.52
CA ALA A 186 17.98 13.47 -29.95
C ALA A 186 19.30 14.11 -30.42
N THR A 187 20.11 13.37 -31.20
CA THR A 187 21.42 13.85 -31.67
C THR A 187 21.77 13.28 -33.05
N PRO A 188 22.55 13.99 -33.89
CA PRO A 188 23.11 15.33 -33.68
C PRO A 188 22.04 16.43 -33.82
N GLU A 189 22.33 17.59 -33.24
CA GLU A 189 21.53 18.80 -33.40
C GLU A 189 22.47 19.99 -33.63
N PRO A 190 22.24 20.83 -34.66
CA PRO A 190 21.24 20.68 -35.72
C PRO A 190 21.55 19.50 -36.65
N VAL A 191 20.55 19.00 -37.38
CA VAL A 191 20.70 17.86 -38.31
C VAL A 191 20.17 18.22 -39.70
N ALA A 192 20.92 17.86 -40.75
CA ALA A 192 20.43 18.08 -42.11
C ALA A 192 19.23 17.16 -42.43
N LYS A 193 18.28 17.67 -43.21
CA LYS A 193 17.08 16.94 -43.64
C LYS A 193 17.44 15.63 -44.34
N GLY A 194 16.70 14.57 -44.01
CA GLY A 194 16.91 13.20 -44.49
C GLY A 194 18.09 12.47 -43.84
N ARG A 195 18.88 13.12 -42.99
CA ARG A 195 19.95 12.45 -42.24
C ARG A 195 19.39 11.67 -41.06
N THR A 196 20.21 10.74 -40.60
CA THR A 196 19.88 9.88 -39.46
C THR A 196 20.11 10.63 -38.16
N LEU A 197 19.10 10.60 -37.30
CA LEU A 197 19.15 11.11 -35.95
C LEU A 197 19.01 9.93 -34.97
N THR A 198 19.78 9.95 -33.89
CA THR A 198 19.71 8.98 -32.80
C THR A 198 18.99 9.60 -31.62
N VAL A 199 17.87 9.02 -31.21
CA VAL A 199 17.20 9.36 -29.95
C VAL A 199 17.64 8.36 -28.90
N LYS A 200 18.36 8.84 -27.89
CA LYS A 200 18.75 8.08 -26.70
C LYS A 200 17.87 8.47 -25.51
N GLY A 201 17.83 7.62 -24.51
CA GLY A 201 17.09 7.85 -23.29
C GLY A 201 17.34 6.78 -22.25
N SER A 202 16.57 6.83 -21.18
CA SER A 202 16.56 5.80 -20.15
C SER A 202 15.14 5.63 -19.61
N LEU A 203 14.78 4.41 -19.23
CA LEU A 203 13.61 4.09 -18.43
C LEU A 203 14.09 3.54 -17.08
N THR A 204 13.78 4.26 -16.01
CA THR A 204 14.09 3.83 -14.64
C THR A 204 12.82 3.76 -13.81
N ARG A 205 12.85 3.01 -12.71
CA ARG A 205 11.78 2.99 -11.71
C ARG A 205 12.33 3.02 -10.30
N ALA A 206 11.52 3.51 -9.36
CA ALA A 206 11.81 3.49 -7.93
C ALA A 206 12.17 2.08 -7.49
N ASP A 207 13.26 1.86 -6.78
CA ASP A 207 13.65 0.59 -6.16
C ASP A 207 13.72 0.76 -4.64
N TRP A 208 12.68 0.27 -3.97
CA TRP A 208 12.51 0.44 -2.54
C TRP A 208 13.54 -0.36 -1.74
N ASN A 209 13.92 -1.56 -2.19
CA ASN A 209 15.00 -2.35 -1.57
C ASN A 209 16.32 -1.56 -1.52
N ALA A 210 16.61 -0.82 -2.59
CA ALA A 210 17.86 -0.10 -2.76
C ALA A 210 17.77 1.40 -2.39
N GLY A 211 16.59 1.90 -2.01
CA GLY A 211 16.31 3.31 -1.73
C GLY A 211 16.57 4.28 -2.90
N ARG A 212 16.73 3.79 -4.14
CA ARG A 212 17.15 4.57 -5.31
C ARG A 212 16.37 4.20 -6.57
N TYR A 213 16.57 4.92 -7.66
CA TYR A 213 16.03 4.51 -8.96
C TYR A 213 16.98 3.51 -9.63
N ALA A 214 16.42 2.48 -10.25
CA ALA A 214 17.14 1.48 -11.00
C ALA A 214 16.59 1.38 -12.44
N GLY A 215 17.46 0.96 -13.36
CA GLY A 215 17.09 0.70 -14.75
C GLY A 215 15.97 -0.31 -14.87
N TYR A 216 14.94 -0.01 -15.65
CA TYR A 216 13.84 -0.93 -15.88
C TYR A 216 13.98 -1.58 -17.27
N GLN A 217 14.72 -2.69 -17.31
CA GLN A 217 15.05 -3.43 -18.53
C GLN A 217 13.87 -4.27 -19.07
N GLY A 218 13.91 -4.57 -20.36
CA GLY A 218 12.98 -5.50 -21.03
C GLY A 218 11.61 -4.91 -21.33
N GLN A 219 11.43 -3.60 -21.15
CA GLN A 219 10.13 -2.95 -21.29
C GLN A 219 9.95 -2.34 -22.66
N LYS A 220 8.74 -2.43 -23.21
CA LYS A 220 8.37 -1.73 -24.44
C LYS A 220 8.15 -0.25 -24.15
N VAL A 221 8.84 0.61 -24.90
CA VAL A 221 8.76 2.07 -24.78
C VAL A 221 8.64 2.67 -26.18
N THR A 222 7.64 3.52 -26.38
CA THR A 222 7.33 4.11 -27.68
C THR A 222 7.96 5.50 -27.80
N LEU A 223 8.82 5.68 -28.79
CA LEU A 223 9.26 6.99 -29.26
C LEU A 223 8.11 7.65 -30.02
N GLN A 224 7.74 8.84 -29.59
CA GLN A 224 6.76 9.69 -30.26
C GLN A 224 7.42 10.97 -30.78
N PHE A 225 6.85 11.55 -31.82
CA PHE A 225 7.29 12.82 -32.40
C PHE A 225 6.11 13.76 -32.56
N LYS A 226 6.32 15.04 -32.27
CA LYS A 226 5.37 16.12 -32.56
C LYS A 226 6.07 17.15 -33.42
N ALA A 227 5.63 17.29 -34.66
CA ALA A 227 6.16 18.31 -35.57
C ALA A 227 5.94 19.73 -34.99
N GLN A 228 6.83 20.66 -35.30
CA GLN A 228 6.62 22.07 -34.97
C GLN A 228 5.29 22.56 -35.56
N GLY A 229 4.51 23.28 -34.75
CA GLY A 229 3.16 23.74 -35.10
C GLY A 229 2.05 22.67 -35.00
N ALA A 230 2.38 21.38 -34.80
CA ALA A 230 1.37 20.34 -34.60
C ALA A 230 0.82 20.34 -33.16
N SER A 231 -0.45 19.96 -33.02
CA SER A 231 -1.14 19.86 -31.72
C SER A 231 -0.93 18.51 -31.01
N ALA A 232 -0.55 17.46 -31.73
CA ALA A 232 -0.49 16.10 -31.21
C ALA A 232 0.83 15.37 -31.55
N TYR A 233 1.23 14.47 -30.65
CA TYR A 233 2.32 13.52 -30.87
C TYR A 233 1.83 12.32 -31.67
N THR A 234 2.66 11.81 -32.58
CA THR A 234 2.46 10.54 -33.28
C THR A 234 3.50 9.52 -32.88
N ASP A 235 3.12 8.25 -32.83
CA ASP A 235 4.05 7.15 -32.59
C ASP A 235 5.01 7.00 -33.78
N VAL A 236 6.29 6.86 -33.49
CA VAL A 236 7.35 6.72 -34.50
C VAL A 236 7.92 5.31 -34.48
N LYS A 237 8.33 4.85 -33.29
CA LYS A 237 8.97 3.54 -33.14
C LYS A 237 8.90 3.04 -31.71
N THR A 238 8.69 1.75 -31.53
CA THR A 238 8.76 1.10 -30.22
C THR A 238 10.10 0.40 -30.05
N VAL A 239 10.77 0.67 -28.93
CA VAL A 239 12.02 0.02 -28.53
C VAL A 239 11.79 -0.84 -27.29
N THR A 240 12.67 -1.81 -27.05
CA THR A 240 12.77 -2.52 -25.77
C THR A 240 13.90 -1.89 -24.96
N SER A 241 13.67 -1.54 -23.69
CA SER A 241 14.71 -1.01 -22.81
C SER A 241 15.81 -2.05 -22.56
N GLY A 242 17.06 -1.63 -22.72
CA GLY A 242 18.24 -2.47 -22.54
C GLY A 242 18.77 -2.45 -21.10
N THR A 243 20.03 -2.85 -20.95
CA THR A 243 20.77 -2.81 -19.67
C THR A 243 20.67 -1.43 -19.03
N ALA A 244 20.51 -1.40 -17.70
CA ALA A 244 20.28 -0.17 -16.94
C ALA A 244 19.08 0.68 -17.42
N GLY A 245 18.16 0.09 -18.19
CA GLY A 245 16.99 0.77 -18.74
C GLY A 245 17.29 1.64 -19.96
N ALA A 246 18.45 1.48 -20.61
CA ALA A 246 18.83 2.29 -21.76
C ALA A 246 17.79 2.21 -22.90
N LEU A 247 17.47 3.36 -23.48
CA LEU A 247 16.64 3.49 -24.67
C LEU A 247 17.51 4.06 -25.79
N SER A 248 17.42 3.49 -26.99
CA SER A 248 18.11 4.03 -28.17
C SER A 248 17.42 3.58 -29.44
N THR A 249 17.19 4.52 -30.35
CA THR A 249 16.83 4.21 -31.73
C THR A 249 17.28 5.31 -32.67
N THR A 250 17.39 4.97 -33.95
CA THR A 250 17.55 5.92 -35.03
C THR A 250 16.23 6.20 -35.75
N VAL A 251 16.10 7.43 -36.26
CA VAL A 251 15.01 7.93 -37.11
C VAL A 251 15.58 8.85 -38.19
N LYS A 252 14.78 9.19 -39.21
CA LYS A 252 15.16 10.17 -40.23
C LYS A 252 14.65 11.56 -39.84
N ALA A 253 15.53 12.55 -39.86
CA ALA A 253 15.17 13.94 -39.61
C ALA A 253 14.39 14.49 -40.82
N ALA A 254 13.09 14.71 -40.68
CA ALA A 254 12.24 15.15 -41.79
C ALA A 254 11.85 16.64 -41.70
N LYS A 255 11.64 17.12 -40.47
CA LYS A 255 11.18 18.47 -40.13
C LYS A 255 11.42 18.72 -38.64
N ASP A 256 11.41 19.98 -38.26
CA ASP A 256 11.51 20.43 -36.89
C ASP A 256 10.41 19.83 -36.01
N GLY A 257 10.75 19.57 -34.76
CA GLY A 257 9.76 19.10 -33.79
C GLY A 257 10.37 18.43 -32.57
N THR A 258 9.50 17.88 -31.73
CA THR A 258 9.87 17.35 -30.42
C THR A 258 9.71 15.84 -30.36
N PHE A 259 10.77 15.15 -29.95
CA PHE A 259 10.75 13.72 -29.63
C PHE A 259 10.49 13.48 -28.14
N ARG A 260 9.76 12.43 -27.79
CA ARG A 260 9.66 11.94 -26.41
C ARG A 260 9.49 10.42 -26.36
N TYR A 261 9.90 9.81 -25.26
CA TYR A 261 9.59 8.42 -24.97
C TYR A 261 8.35 8.29 -24.09
N VAL A 262 7.52 7.29 -24.37
CA VAL A 262 6.32 6.95 -23.60
C VAL A 262 6.37 5.49 -23.18
N PHE A 263 6.31 5.27 -21.87
CA PHE A 263 6.14 3.96 -21.27
C PHE A 263 4.71 3.82 -20.74
N ALA A 264 4.01 2.78 -21.19
CA ALA A 264 2.59 2.57 -20.87
C ALA A 264 2.33 2.11 -19.44
N GLY A 265 3.37 1.75 -18.67
CA GLY A 265 3.21 1.17 -17.34
C GLY A 265 2.98 -0.34 -17.36
N THR A 266 2.91 -0.92 -16.16
CA THR A 266 2.64 -2.34 -15.90
C THR A 266 1.77 -2.49 -14.65
N SER A 267 1.41 -3.71 -14.25
CA SER A 267 0.77 -3.99 -12.95
C SER A 267 1.50 -3.30 -11.77
N THR A 268 2.83 -3.31 -11.79
CA THR A 268 3.67 -2.90 -10.64
C THR A 268 4.38 -1.55 -10.81
N THR A 269 4.35 -0.96 -12.00
CA THR A 269 5.10 0.28 -12.32
C THR A 269 4.23 1.24 -13.10
N ALA A 270 4.18 2.50 -12.68
CA ALA A 270 3.33 3.52 -13.31
C ALA A 270 3.79 3.87 -14.73
N ALA A 271 2.85 4.34 -15.55
CA ALA A 271 3.14 4.91 -16.86
C ALA A 271 3.93 6.21 -16.73
N VAL A 272 4.78 6.53 -17.72
CA VAL A 272 5.52 7.79 -17.76
C VAL A 272 5.73 8.27 -19.19
N LYS A 273 5.71 9.59 -19.37
CA LYS A 273 6.14 10.27 -20.60
C LYS A 273 7.39 11.06 -20.25
N SER A 274 8.47 10.91 -21.03
CA SER A 274 9.66 11.73 -20.83
C SER A 274 9.35 13.20 -21.12
N ALA A 275 10.22 14.09 -20.63
CA ALA A 275 10.33 15.41 -21.22
C ALA A 275 10.58 15.27 -22.73
N GLY A 276 10.05 16.24 -23.49
CA GLY A 276 10.28 16.31 -24.91
C GLY A 276 11.64 16.95 -25.22
N ASP A 277 12.25 16.54 -26.31
CA ASP A 277 13.52 17.07 -26.81
C ASP A 277 13.35 17.57 -28.25
N PHE A 278 13.70 18.83 -28.50
CA PHE A 278 13.38 19.52 -29.75
C PHE A 278 14.56 19.51 -30.71
N VAL A 279 14.32 19.03 -31.93
CA VAL A 279 15.30 18.95 -33.01
C VAL A 279 15.08 20.06 -34.03
N ASP A 280 16.14 20.81 -34.33
CA ASP A 280 16.26 21.74 -35.48
C ASP A 280 16.78 20.98 -36.73
N VAL A 281 15.98 20.97 -37.80
CA VAL A 281 16.28 20.30 -39.07
C VAL A 281 16.61 21.34 -40.15
N ARG A 282 17.81 21.22 -40.73
CA ARG A 282 18.33 22.16 -41.73
C ARG A 282 18.37 21.61 -43.15
#